data_AF-A0A0B7AW52-F1
#
_entry.id   AF-A0A0B7AW52-F1
#
_cell.length_a   1.000
_cell.length_b   1.000
_cell.length_c   1.000
_cell.angle_alpha   90.00
_cell.angle_beta   90.00
_cell.angle_gamma   90.00
#
_symmetry.space_group_name_H-M   'P 1'
#
loop_
_entity.id
_entity.type
_entity.pdbx_description
1 polymer ?
#
loop_
_entity_poly.entity_id
_entity_poly.type
_entity_poly.pdbx_seq_one_letter_code
_entity_poly.pdbx_strand_id
1 'polypeptide(L)'
;MAAPLNEEIKRLSFHNIRPLVLHGYIFPFVIIFAAWGYTWTSVYGVDDYFEGGLIAFAVIGLLQILTALFCLWSVHVRCALTCSNASDPFKAQWVKVVPTPNNGSTELVKLHHKKNEDDAPLWFMFQKTKYFYDEGERKQFVSLSFPIDHSVQFYMDCKGYQEDTEITIAEKKFGKNTMVMDIPKFMELFRERATAPFFVFQVFCVGLWCLDEYWYYSVFTLFMLIAFEATLVQQQLRNMAEIRKMGNKPYLIQVYRNRKWLKIMTDELLPGDIVSIVR
;
A
#
# COMPACT_ATOMS: atom_id res chain seq x y z
N MET A 1 -8.84 7.01 24.44
CA MET A 1 -8.03 6.13 23.57
C MET A 1 -8.94 5.00 23.12
N ALA A 2 -9.21 4.83 21.83
CA ALA A 2 -10.03 3.71 21.36
C ALA A 2 -9.26 2.39 21.57
N ALA A 3 -9.95 1.35 22.05
CA ALA A 3 -9.36 0.01 22.19
C ALA A 3 -8.89 -0.51 20.82
N PRO A 4 -7.74 -1.20 20.75
CA PRO A 4 -7.28 -1.81 19.51
C PRO A 4 -8.29 -2.86 19.04
N LEU A 5 -8.48 -2.95 17.73
CA LEU A 5 -9.41 -3.90 17.10
C LEU A 5 -8.85 -5.33 17.15
N ASN A 6 -7.53 -5.47 17.00
CA ASN A 6 -6.75 -6.70 17.12
C ASN A 6 -5.30 -6.36 17.52
N GLU A 7 -4.45 -7.36 17.75
CA GLU A 7 -3.04 -7.17 18.11
C GLU A 7 -2.27 -6.29 17.11
N GLU A 8 -2.59 -6.41 15.82
CA GLU A 8 -1.93 -5.67 14.73
C GLU A 8 -2.58 -4.32 14.41
N ILE A 9 -3.90 -4.18 14.61
CA ILE A 9 -4.68 -3.04 14.12
C ILE A 9 -5.24 -2.23 15.29
N LYS A 10 -4.80 -0.97 15.39
CA LYS A 10 -5.28 -0.03 16.41
C LYS A 10 -6.62 0.59 15.99
N ARG A 11 -6.74 1.05 14.75
CA ARG A 11 -7.95 1.75 14.27
C ARG A 11 -8.16 1.55 12.78
N LEU A 12 -9.42 1.37 12.40
CA LEU A 12 -9.89 1.42 11.02
C LEU A 12 -10.72 2.69 10.80
N SER A 13 -10.60 3.28 9.61
CA SER A 13 -11.51 4.33 9.15
C SER A 13 -11.80 4.15 7.67
N PHE A 14 -13.05 4.39 7.30
CA PHE A 14 -13.56 4.11 5.97
C PHE A 14 -13.61 5.40 5.15
N HIS A 15 -13.16 5.33 3.91
CA HIS A 15 -12.94 6.50 3.06
C HIS A 15 -13.44 6.25 1.64
N ASN A 16 -13.99 7.30 1.04
CA ASN A 16 -14.28 7.35 -0.39
C ASN A 16 -13.41 8.42 -1.04
N ILE A 17 -12.81 8.08 -2.19
CA ILE A 17 -11.97 9.02 -2.94
C ILE A 17 -12.89 10.02 -3.63
N ARG A 18 -12.64 11.32 -3.41
CA ARG A 18 -13.35 12.41 -4.10
C ARG A 18 -12.93 12.46 -5.58
N PRO A 19 -13.74 13.02 -6.48
CA PRO A 19 -13.31 13.24 -7.86
C PRO A 19 -12.07 14.15 -7.93
N LEU A 20 -11.28 14.01 -8.99
CA LEU A 20 -10.01 14.74 -9.19
C LEU A 20 -10.16 16.25 -8.97
N VAL A 21 -11.23 16.85 -9.49
CA VAL A 21 -11.49 18.28 -9.38
C VAL A 21 -11.60 18.74 -7.92
N LEU A 22 -12.12 17.89 -7.03
CA LEU A 22 -12.32 18.19 -5.60
C LEU A 22 -11.14 17.80 -4.71
N HIS A 23 -10.01 17.41 -5.29
CA HIS A 23 -8.80 17.15 -4.50
C HIS A 23 -8.26 18.46 -3.93
N GLY A 24 -7.86 18.43 -2.66
CA GLY A 24 -7.38 19.60 -1.93
C GLY A 24 -6.11 20.25 -2.50
N TYR A 25 -5.36 19.56 -3.36
CA TYR A 25 -4.20 20.14 -4.07
C TYR A 25 -4.55 20.68 -5.48
N ILE A 26 -5.81 20.53 -5.94
CA ILE A 26 -6.28 21.04 -7.23
C ILE A 26 -7.24 22.19 -7.00
N PHE A 27 -8.37 21.94 -6.33
CA PHE A 27 -9.47 22.91 -6.20
C PHE A 27 -9.03 24.26 -5.61
N PRO A 28 -8.36 24.31 -4.44
CA PRO A 28 -7.95 25.59 -3.85
C PRO A 28 -6.91 26.30 -4.69
N PHE A 29 -5.99 25.55 -5.31
CA PHE A 29 -4.94 26.13 -6.14
C PHE A 29 -5.47 26.73 -7.44
N VAL A 30 -6.49 26.12 -8.07
CA VAL A 30 -7.16 26.72 -9.24
C VAL A 30 -7.77 28.08 -8.89
N ILE A 31 -8.40 28.19 -7.72
CA ILE A 31 -8.96 29.46 -7.23
C ILE A 31 -7.83 30.48 -6.97
N ILE A 32 -6.74 30.05 -6.32
CA ILE A 32 -5.59 30.91 -6.04
C ILE A 32 -4.93 31.41 -7.34
N PHE A 33 -4.74 30.55 -8.34
CA PHE A 33 -4.20 30.93 -9.65
C PHE A 33 -5.12 31.92 -10.38
N ALA A 34 -6.44 31.67 -10.37
CA ALA A 34 -7.41 32.57 -10.99
C ALA A 34 -7.45 33.93 -10.29
N ALA A 35 -7.46 33.95 -8.95
CA ALA A 35 -7.45 35.17 -8.17
C ALA A 35 -6.17 35.97 -8.40
N TRP A 36 -5.00 35.31 -8.38
CA TRP A 36 -3.72 35.94 -8.65
C TRP A 36 -3.64 36.51 -10.08
N GLY A 37 -4.06 35.73 -11.08
CA GLY A 37 -4.12 36.17 -12.47
C GLY A 37 -5.04 37.37 -12.66
N TYR A 38 -6.18 37.42 -11.97
CA TYR A 38 -7.07 38.57 -12.00
C TYR A 38 -6.43 39.81 -11.36
N THR A 39 -5.82 39.67 -10.18
CA THR A 39 -5.15 40.80 -9.51
C THR A 39 -3.98 41.35 -10.33
N TRP A 40 -3.20 40.48 -10.99
CA TRP A 40 -2.09 40.90 -11.82
C TRP A 40 -2.54 41.65 -13.07
N THR A 41 -3.56 41.13 -13.76
CA THR A 41 -4.08 41.75 -15.01
C THR A 41 -4.91 43.00 -14.77
N SER A 42 -5.69 43.06 -13.69
CA SER A 42 -6.70 44.12 -13.48
C SER A 42 -6.28 45.22 -12.50
N VAL A 43 -5.37 44.95 -11.55
CA VAL A 43 -5.01 45.91 -10.48
C VAL A 43 -3.59 46.43 -10.65
N TYR A 44 -2.62 45.54 -10.89
CA TYR A 44 -1.21 45.90 -10.95
C TYR A 44 -0.73 46.34 -12.35
N GLY A 45 -1.44 45.93 -13.40
CA GLY A 45 -1.02 46.15 -14.78
C GLY A 45 0.10 45.19 -15.18
N VAL A 46 -0.05 44.52 -16.32
CA VAL A 46 0.91 43.50 -16.78
C VAL A 46 2.26 44.12 -17.17
N ASP A 47 2.23 45.38 -17.63
CA ASP A 47 3.41 46.07 -18.17
C ASP A 47 4.36 46.62 -17.09
N ASP A 48 3.85 46.99 -15.90
CA ASP A 48 4.66 47.61 -14.83
C ASP A 48 5.38 46.58 -13.95
N TYR A 49 4.78 45.40 -13.73
CA TYR A 49 5.29 44.37 -12.81
C TYR A 49 5.28 42.96 -13.42
N PHE A 50 5.86 42.82 -14.61
CA PHE A 50 5.89 41.54 -15.32
C PHE A 50 6.67 40.46 -14.56
N GLU A 51 7.89 40.76 -14.11
CA GLU A 51 8.76 39.80 -13.42
C GLU A 51 8.18 39.36 -12.08
N GLY A 52 7.64 40.29 -11.29
CA GLY A 52 7.00 39.99 -10.01
C GLY A 52 5.77 39.10 -10.16
N GLY A 53 4.97 39.32 -11.20
CA GLY A 53 3.83 38.47 -11.56
C GLY A 53 4.23 37.01 -11.82
N LEU A 54 5.28 36.82 -12.63
CA LEU A 54 5.82 35.50 -12.96
C LEU A 54 6.41 34.78 -11.74
N ILE A 55 7.16 35.50 -10.89
CA ILE A 55 7.72 34.94 -9.66
C ILE A 55 6.59 34.44 -8.75
N ALA A 56 5.53 35.22 -8.57
CA ALA A 56 4.39 34.80 -7.76
C ALA A 56 3.68 33.56 -8.33
N PHE A 57 3.50 33.45 -9.65
CA PHE A 57 3.00 32.22 -10.28
C PHE A 57 3.90 31.01 -10.00
N ALA A 58 5.22 31.19 -10.10
CA ALA A 58 6.19 30.13 -9.80
C ALA A 58 6.11 29.70 -8.32
N VAL A 59 5.95 30.63 -7.39
CA VAL A 59 5.79 30.36 -5.95
C VAL A 59 4.49 29.58 -5.68
N ILE A 60 3.36 29.98 -6.28
CA ILE A 60 2.08 29.26 -6.14
C ILE A 60 2.21 27.84 -6.70
N GLY A 61 2.85 27.68 -7.86
CA GLY A 61 3.11 26.37 -8.47
C GLY A 61 3.99 25.48 -7.57
N LEU A 62 5.04 26.04 -6.97
CA LEU A 62 5.90 25.32 -6.04
C LEU A 62 5.13 24.86 -4.79
N LEU A 63 4.28 25.72 -4.22
CA LEU A 63 3.40 25.37 -3.09
C LEU A 63 2.39 24.28 -3.48
N GLN A 64 1.87 24.29 -4.71
CA GLN A 64 0.98 23.23 -5.20
C GLN A 64 1.69 21.89 -5.28
N ILE A 65 2.89 21.85 -5.89
CA ILE A 65 3.70 20.64 -6.02
C ILE A 65 4.05 20.10 -4.63
N LEU A 66 4.47 20.96 -3.71
CA LEU A 66 4.80 20.60 -2.33
C LEU A 66 3.58 20.03 -1.59
N THR A 67 2.39 20.61 -1.77
CA THR A 67 1.15 20.07 -1.19
C THR A 67 0.82 18.68 -1.75
N ALA A 68 1.03 18.47 -3.06
CA ALA A 68 0.85 17.16 -3.69
C ALA A 68 1.87 16.12 -3.18
N LEU A 69 3.12 16.52 -2.95
CA LEU A 69 4.16 15.66 -2.35
C LEU A 69 3.84 15.30 -0.89
N PHE A 70 3.31 16.23 -0.09
CA PHE A 70 2.83 15.91 1.26
C PHE A 70 1.69 14.88 1.27
N CYS A 71 0.83 14.90 0.25
CA CYS A 71 -0.18 13.84 0.06
C CYS A 71 0.45 12.48 -0.27
N LEU A 72 1.64 12.45 -0.88
CA LEU A 72 2.34 11.21 -1.15
C LEU A 72 3.07 10.69 0.10
N TRP A 73 3.70 11.58 0.88
CA TRP A 73 4.47 11.21 2.06
C TRP A 73 3.61 10.79 3.25
N SER A 74 2.44 11.40 3.42
CA SER A 74 1.58 11.14 4.56
C SER A 74 0.21 10.67 4.13
N VAL A 75 -0.11 9.42 4.47
CA VAL A 75 -1.44 8.85 4.28
C VAL A 75 -2.50 9.64 5.07
N HIS A 76 -2.13 10.25 6.20
CA HIS A 76 -3.05 11.11 6.94
C HIS A 76 -3.45 12.36 6.15
N VAL A 77 -2.46 13.05 5.56
CA VAL A 77 -2.68 14.22 4.71
C VAL A 77 -3.44 13.84 3.45
N ARG A 78 -3.08 12.72 2.82
CA ARG A 78 -3.80 12.16 1.66
C ARG A 78 -5.27 11.92 1.97
N CYS A 79 -5.59 11.29 3.11
CA CYS A 79 -6.97 11.09 3.50
C CYS A 79 -7.70 12.41 3.75
N ALA A 80 -7.05 13.39 4.37
CA ALA A 80 -7.67 14.69 4.65
C ALA A 80 -7.97 15.49 3.36
N LEU A 81 -7.05 15.50 2.39
CA LEU A 81 -7.15 16.32 1.18
C LEU A 81 -7.88 15.63 0.02
N THR A 82 -7.86 14.30 -0.05
CA THR A 82 -8.43 13.54 -1.18
C THR A 82 -9.68 12.76 -0.83
N CYS A 83 -9.89 12.41 0.45
CA CYS A 83 -10.96 11.49 0.82
C CYS A 83 -12.13 12.18 1.55
N SER A 84 -13.33 11.62 1.40
CA SER A 84 -14.45 11.84 2.32
C SER A 84 -14.58 10.66 3.27
N ASN A 85 -14.94 10.95 4.52
CA ASN A 85 -15.17 9.91 5.53
C ASN A 85 -16.51 9.21 5.24
N ALA A 86 -16.51 7.88 5.27
CA ALA A 86 -17.71 7.06 5.12
C ALA A 86 -18.03 6.40 6.47
N SER A 87 -19.28 6.48 6.92
CA SER A 87 -19.70 5.82 8.18
C SER A 87 -20.04 4.35 7.99
N ASP A 88 -20.42 3.96 6.77
CA ASP A 88 -20.90 2.62 6.44
C ASP A 88 -19.80 1.82 5.69
N PRO A 89 -19.34 0.68 6.23
CA PRO A 89 -18.33 -0.16 5.60
C PRO A 89 -18.72 -0.64 4.19
N PHE A 90 -20.01 -0.86 3.94
CA PHE A 90 -20.49 -1.37 2.64
C PHE A 90 -20.52 -0.32 1.53
N LYS A 91 -20.50 0.97 1.89
CA LYS A 91 -20.45 2.08 0.93
C LYS A 91 -19.04 2.61 0.71
N ALA A 92 -18.07 2.12 1.48
CA ALA A 92 -16.72 2.61 1.48
C ALA A 92 -15.84 1.82 0.51
N GLN A 93 -15.13 2.50 -0.38
CA GLN A 93 -14.24 1.84 -1.34
C GLN A 93 -12.83 1.61 -0.77
N TRP A 94 -12.43 2.37 0.25
CA TRP A 94 -11.10 2.34 0.82
C TRP A 94 -11.14 2.30 2.34
N VAL A 95 -10.15 1.65 2.93
CA VAL A 95 -9.94 1.56 4.36
C VAL A 95 -8.56 2.09 4.70
N LYS A 96 -8.52 3.08 5.59
CA LYS A 96 -7.29 3.54 6.22
C LYS A 96 -7.04 2.68 7.46
N VAL A 97 -5.98 1.89 7.42
CA VAL A 97 -5.55 0.99 8.49
C VAL A 97 -4.45 1.67 9.29
N VAL A 98 -4.70 1.92 10.57
CA VAL A 98 -3.68 2.43 11.50
C VAL A 98 -3.22 1.25 12.37
N PRO A 99 -1.98 0.77 12.19
CA PRO A 99 -1.46 -0.33 12.99
C PRO A 99 -1.21 0.09 14.44
N THR A 100 -1.05 -0.90 15.31
CA THR A 100 -0.51 -0.71 16.66
C THR A 100 0.97 -0.27 16.60
N PRO A 101 1.51 0.37 17.67
CA PRO A 101 2.92 0.75 17.70
C PRO A 101 3.82 -0.46 17.43
N ASN A 102 4.87 -0.27 16.63
CA ASN A 102 5.83 -1.28 16.16
C ASN A 102 5.34 -2.26 15.08
N ASN A 103 4.07 -2.24 14.68
CA ASN A 103 3.52 -3.11 13.62
C ASN A 103 3.45 -2.42 12.25
N GLY A 104 4.48 -1.66 11.90
CA GLY A 104 4.61 -1.00 10.60
C GLY A 104 3.94 0.38 10.51
N SER A 105 3.60 0.79 9.28
CA SER A 105 3.13 2.14 8.95
C SER A 105 1.64 2.18 8.57
N THR A 106 1.03 3.37 8.63
CA THR A 106 -0.38 3.54 8.22
C THR A 106 -0.51 3.40 6.71
N GLU A 107 -1.46 2.59 6.25
CA GLU A 107 -1.70 2.36 4.83
C GLU A 107 -3.18 2.58 4.46
N LEU A 108 -3.40 2.94 3.19
CA LEU A 108 -4.73 3.07 2.60
C LEU A 108 -4.95 1.90 1.65
N VAL A 109 -5.78 0.95 2.07
CA VAL A 109 -6.03 -0.32 1.38
C VAL A 109 -7.39 -0.27 0.69
N LYS A 110 -7.50 -0.89 -0.48
CA LYS A 110 -8.78 -1.02 -1.20
C LYS A 110 -9.66 -2.06 -0.55
N LEU A 111 -10.94 -1.74 -0.38
CA LEU A 111 -11.95 -2.66 0.14
C LEU A 111 -12.57 -3.48 -1.00
N HIS A 112 -12.53 -4.80 -0.89
CA HIS A 112 -13.14 -5.71 -1.84
C HIS A 112 -14.55 -6.07 -1.38
N HIS A 113 -15.51 -5.87 -2.26
CA HIS A 113 -16.93 -6.12 -2.02
C HIS A 113 -17.35 -7.39 -2.75
N LYS A 114 -18.31 -8.10 -2.15
CA LYS A 114 -18.93 -9.30 -2.72
C LYS A 114 -19.61 -8.94 -4.05
N LYS A 115 -19.19 -9.55 -5.16
CA LYS A 115 -19.81 -9.32 -6.48
C LYS A 115 -20.89 -10.34 -6.83
N ASN A 116 -20.73 -11.59 -6.38
CA ASN A 116 -21.66 -12.71 -6.60
C ASN A 116 -22.01 -13.40 -5.27
N GLU A 117 -23.10 -14.16 -5.22
CA GLU A 117 -23.54 -14.89 -4.01
C GLU A 117 -22.49 -15.89 -3.46
N ASP A 118 -21.62 -16.43 -4.31
CA ASP A 118 -20.52 -17.34 -3.93
C ASP A 118 -19.22 -16.65 -3.48
N ASP A 119 -19.16 -15.33 -3.63
CA ASP A 119 -17.96 -14.53 -3.37
C ASP A 119 -17.82 -14.21 -1.87
N ALA A 120 -16.58 -14.04 -1.41
CA ALA A 120 -16.30 -13.83 0.01
C ALA A 120 -16.96 -12.53 0.51
N PRO A 121 -17.36 -12.46 1.80
CA PRO A 121 -17.87 -11.22 2.40
C PRO A 121 -16.81 -10.11 2.32
N LEU A 122 -17.23 -8.87 2.53
CA LEU A 122 -16.40 -7.66 2.50
C LEU A 122 -15.00 -7.91 3.12
N TRP A 123 -13.92 -7.73 2.36
CA TRP A 123 -12.57 -8.07 2.82
C TRP A 123 -11.50 -7.10 2.30
N PHE A 124 -10.38 -7.02 3.02
CA PHE A 124 -9.18 -6.32 2.57
C PHE A 124 -7.92 -7.10 2.97
N MET A 125 -6.79 -6.76 2.36
CA MET A 125 -5.49 -7.37 2.69
C MET A 125 -4.55 -6.30 3.24
N PHE A 126 -4.05 -6.50 4.45
CA PHE A 126 -3.08 -5.61 5.10
C PHE A 126 -1.88 -6.42 5.53
N GLN A 127 -0.67 -5.99 5.15
CA GLN A 127 0.58 -6.70 5.43
C GLN A 127 0.55 -8.21 5.08
N LYS A 128 -0.06 -8.55 3.92
CA LYS A 128 -0.29 -9.93 3.45
C LYS A 128 -1.27 -10.78 4.29
N THR A 129 -1.86 -10.22 5.34
CA THR A 129 -2.94 -10.84 6.12
C THR A 129 -4.30 -10.43 5.57
N LYS A 130 -5.18 -11.39 5.33
CA LYS A 130 -6.54 -11.16 4.87
C LYS A 130 -7.48 -10.93 6.06
N TYR A 131 -8.23 -9.84 6.01
CA TYR A 131 -9.21 -9.46 7.01
C TYR A 131 -10.61 -9.52 6.41
N PHE A 132 -11.52 -10.21 7.07
CA PHE A 132 -12.91 -10.36 6.67
C PHE A 132 -13.80 -9.56 7.59
N TYR A 133 -14.87 -8.98 7.04
CA TYR A 133 -15.89 -8.33 7.84
C TYR A 133 -16.83 -9.38 8.44
N ASP A 134 -16.92 -9.40 9.77
CA ASP A 134 -17.88 -10.21 10.50
C ASP A 134 -19.20 -9.43 10.64
N GLU A 135 -20.23 -9.86 9.92
CA GLU A 135 -21.60 -9.30 9.97
C GLU A 135 -22.36 -9.70 11.24
N GLY A 136 -21.81 -10.64 12.03
CA GLY A 136 -22.39 -11.11 13.29
C GLY A 136 -22.23 -10.12 14.45
N GLU A 137 -22.04 -10.64 15.66
CA GLU A 137 -22.12 -9.87 16.90
C GLU A 137 -21.07 -8.75 17.01
N ARG A 138 -19.91 -8.90 16.38
CA ARG A 138 -18.77 -7.99 16.56
C ARG A 138 -18.79 -6.77 15.63
N LYS A 139 -19.46 -6.83 14.46
CA LYS A 139 -19.47 -5.77 13.42
C LYS A 139 -18.08 -5.20 13.14
N GLN A 140 -17.08 -6.07 13.06
CA GLN A 140 -15.67 -5.72 13.01
C GLN A 140 -14.93 -6.57 11.98
N PHE A 141 -13.77 -6.07 11.55
CA PHE A 141 -12.86 -6.84 10.70
C PHE A 141 -12.01 -7.76 11.56
N VAL A 142 -12.08 -9.06 11.27
CA VAL A 142 -11.35 -10.10 11.98
C VAL A 142 -10.37 -10.75 11.00
N SER A 143 -9.17 -11.05 11.48
CA SER A 143 -8.22 -11.87 10.73
C SER A 143 -8.70 -13.33 10.70
N LEU A 144 -8.15 -14.11 9.79
CA LEU A 144 -8.46 -15.53 9.74
C LEU A 144 -7.97 -16.23 11.02
N SER A 145 -8.89 -16.76 11.82
CA SER A 145 -8.55 -17.55 13.01
C SER A 145 -8.11 -18.95 12.62
N PHE A 146 -6.90 -19.32 13.02
CA PHE A 146 -6.40 -20.69 12.87
C PHE A 146 -6.80 -21.55 14.07
N PRO A 147 -7.07 -22.86 13.86
CA PRO A 147 -7.41 -23.77 14.94
C PRO A 147 -6.15 -24.14 15.73
N ILE A 148 -5.67 -23.23 16.58
CA ILE A 148 -4.49 -23.44 17.45
C ILE A 148 -4.84 -23.56 18.95
N ASP A 149 -6.01 -23.06 19.35
CA ASP A 149 -6.40 -22.94 20.77
C ASP A 149 -7.34 -24.07 21.23
N HIS A 150 -7.42 -25.18 20.48
CA HIS A 150 -8.26 -26.31 20.88
C HIS A 150 -7.57 -27.17 21.94
N SER A 151 -8.35 -28.02 22.62
CA SER A 151 -7.81 -28.96 23.60
C SER A 151 -6.89 -29.99 22.94
N VAL A 152 -5.92 -30.53 23.69
CA VAL A 152 -5.01 -31.58 23.20
C VAL A 152 -5.78 -32.82 22.71
N GLN A 153 -6.88 -33.18 23.38
CA GLN A 153 -7.74 -34.30 22.99
C GLN A 153 -8.30 -34.13 21.58
N PHE A 154 -8.74 -32.91 21.23
CA PHE A 154 -9.22 -32.60 19.89
C PHE A 154 -8.15 -32.89 18.81
N TYR A 155 -6.89 -32.56 19.08
CA TYR A 155 -5.80 -32.86 18.13
C TYR A 155 -5.43 -34.34 18.08
N MET A 156 -5.52 -35.08 19.20
CA MET A 156 -5.29 -36.52 19.23
C MET A 156 -6.35 -37.31 18.44
N ASP A 157 -7.61 -36.86 18.49
CA ASP A 157 -8.73 -37.50 17.79
C ASP A 157 -8.84 -37.07 16.32
N CYS A 158 -8.05 -36.09 15.89
CA CYS A 158 -8.07 -35.58 14.52
C CYS A 158 -7.57 -36.64 13.53
N LYS A 159 -8.37 -36.92 12.50
CA LYS A 159 -8.05 -37.91 11.44
C LYS A 159 -7.60 -37.26 10.12
N GLY A 160 -7.32 -35.95 10.13
CA GLY A 160 -7.09 -35.17 8.92
C GLY A 160 -8.33 -35.07 8.03
N TYR A 161 -8.16 -34.53 6.83
CA TYR A 161 -9.26 -34.36 5.87
C TYR A 161 -9.70 -35.69 5.25
N GLN A 162 -10.99 -35.99 5.35
CA GLN A 162 -11.56 -37.28 4.94
C GLN A 162 -12.21 -37.23 3.56
N GLU A 163 -12.73 -36.07 3.17
CA GLU A 163 -13.40 -35.83 1.90
C GLU A 163 -12.76 -34.68 1.11
N ASP A 164 -12.79 -34.80 -0.22
CA ASP A 164 -12.32 -33.73 -1.14
C ASP A 164 -13.11 -32.42 -1.00
N THR A 165 -14.35 -32.52 -0.54
CA THR A 165 -15.22 -31.37 -0.23
C THR A 165 -14.63 -30.54 0.90
N GLU A 166 -14.19 -31.18 1.99
CA GLU A 166 -13.56 -30.53 3.15
C GLU A 166 -12.24 -29.86 2.74
N ILE A 167 -11.46 -30.52 1.89
CA ILE A 167 -10.20 -29.97 1.35
C ILE A 167 -10.49 -28.71 0.55
N THR A 168 -11.48 -28.75 -0.34
CA THR A 168 -11.84 -27.59 -1.18
C THR A 168 -12.34 -26.41 -0.33
N ILE A 169 -13.12 -26.69 0.72
CA ILE A 169 -13.59 -25.67 1.67
C ILE A 169 -12.41 -25.09 2.46
N ALA A 170 -11.50 -25.93 2.94
CA ALA A 170 -10.31 -25.51 3.67
C ALA A 170 -9.34 -24.70 2.79
N GLU A 171 -9.12 -25.11 1.54
CA GLU A 171 -8.31 -24.36 0.56
C GLU A 171 -8.93 -22.99 0.27
N LYS A 172 -10.26 -22.90 0.11
CA LYS A 172 -10.95 -21.61 -0.08
C LYS A 172 -10.85 -20.72 1.16
N LYS A 173 -10.79 -21.30 2.36
CA LYS A 173 -10.72 -20.58 3.65
C LYS A 173 -9.30 -20.10 3.99
N PHE A 174 -8.32 -21.00 3.95
CA PHE A 174 -6.94 -20.74 4.38
C PHE A 174 -6.01 -20.30 3.25
N GLY A 175 -6.34 -20.64 2.01
CA GLY A 175 -5.46 -20.44 0.87
C GLY A 175 -4.29 -21.44 0.85
N LYS A 176 -3.41 -21.27 -0.14
CA LYS A 176 -2.23 -22.13 -0.33
C LYS A 176 -1.08 -21.72 0.61
N ASN A 177 -0.27 -22.70 1.01
CA ASN A 177 0.92 -22.49 1.84
C ASN A 177 2.09 -21.96 1.00
N THR A 178 1.94 -20.76 0.46
CA THR A 178 2.95 -20.11 -0.39
C THR A 178 3.51 -18.87 0.29
N MET A 179 4.83 -18.83 0.46
CA MET A 179 5.54 -17.63 0.91
C MET A 179 6.19 -16.96 -0.31
N VAL A 180 5.41 -16.18 -1.05
CA VAL A 180 5.91 -15.44 -2.22
C VAL A 180 6.30 -14.03 -1.79
N MET A 181 7.60 -13.73 -1.88
CA MET A 181 8.09 -12.35 -1.82
C MET A 181 7.91 -11.69 -3.19
N ASP A 182 7.08 -10.65 -3.24
CA ASP A 182 6.92 -9.81 -4.42
C ASP A 182 8.05 -8.79 -4.47
N ILE A 183 8.88 -8.85 -5.51
CA ILE A 183 9.94 -7.86 -5.73
C ILE A 183 9.30 -6.67 -6.46
N PRO A 184 9.44 -5.43 -5.94
CA PRO A 184 8.89 -4.25 -6.60
C PRO A 184 9.56 -4.02 -7.96
N LYS A 185 8.87 -3.33 -8.86
CA LYS A 185 9.45 -2.96 -10.15
C LYS A 185 10.47 -1.84 -9.97
N PHE A 186 11.44 -1.75 -10.89
CA PHE A 186 12.42 -0.66 -10.87
C PHE A 186 11.77 0.72 -10.78
N MET A 187 10.72 0.96 -11.57
CA MET A 187 10.04 2.26 -11.58
C MET A 187 9.30 2.57 -10.26
N GLU A 188 8.79 1.55 -9.57
CA GLU A 188 8.12 1.72 -8.28
C GLU A 188 9.14 2.14 -7.22
N LEU A 189 10.27 1.42 -7.13
CA LEU A 189 11.33 1.72 -6.19
C LEU A 189 12.04 3.05 -6.49
N PHE A 190 12.25 3.34 -7.77
CA PHE A 190 12.81 4.62 -8.21
C PHE A 190 11.88 5.77 -7.88
N ARG A 191 10.56 5.62 -8.05
CA ARG A 191 9.59 6.65 -7.65
C ARG A 191 9.60 6.89 -6.14
N GLU A 192 9.68 5.84 -5.32
CA GLU A 192 9.78 5.98 -3.86
C GLU A 192 11.04 6.77 -3.46
N ARG A 193 12.19 6.48 -4.09
CA ARG A 193 13.44 7.23 -3.85
C ARG A 193 13.39 8.66 -4.39
N ALA A 194 12.93 8.85 -5.62
CA ALA A 194 12.87 10.16 -6.28
C ALA A 194 11.87 11.11 -5.60
N THR A 195 10.89 10.57 -4.88
CA THR A 195 9.95 11.38 -4.11
C THR A 195 10.44 11.64 -2.69
N ALA A 196 11.61 11.13 -2.28
CA ALA A 196 12.18 11.46 -0.99
C ALA A 196 12.42 12.97 -0.86
N PRO A 197 12.10 13.59 0.29
CA PRO A 197 12.25 15.04 0.49
C PRO A 197 13.65 15.56 0.13
N PHE A 198 14.69 14.78 0.46
CA PHE A 198 16.08 15.10 0.15
C PHE A 198 16.33 15.18 -1.36
N PHE A 199 15.92 14.16 -2.12
CA PHE A 199 16.13 14.13 -3.57
C PHE A 199 15.35 15.26 -4.27
N VAL A 200 14.09 15.48 -3.89
CA VAL A 200 13.29 16.58 -4.44
C VAL A 200 13.95 17.93 -4.18
N PHE A 201 14.48 18.16 -2.97
CA PHE A 201 15.21 19.38 -2.65
C PHE A 201 16.49 19.54 -3.47
N GLN A 202 17.26 18.46 -3.66
CA GLN A 202 18.46 18.51 -4.50
C GLN A 202 18.15 18.88 -5.95
N VAL A 203 17.13 18.26 -6.56
CA VAL A 203 16.71 18.59 -7.93
C VAL A 203 16.22 20.02 -8.02
N PHE A 204 15.48 20.50 -7.01
CA PHE A 204 15.05 21.90 -6.93
C PHE A 204 16.24 22.86 -6.88
N CYS A 205 17.25 22.60 -6.02
CA CYS A 205 18.46 23.41 -5.96
C CYS A 205 19.19 23.43 -7.29
N VAL A 206 19.45 22.28 -7.92
CA VAL A 206 20.11 22.23 -9.24
C VAL A 206 19.28 22.98 -10.30
N GLY A 207 17.96 22.93 -10.21
CA GLY A 207 17.06 23.71 -11.06
C GLY A 207 17.23 25.23 -10.90
N LEU A 208 17.41 25.72 -9.67
CA LEU A 208 17.69 27.14 -9.42
C LEU A 208 19.04 27.56 -10.01
N TRP A 209 20.08 26.72 -9.88
CA TRP A 209 21.39 26.97 -10.51
C TRP A 209 21.34 26.99 -12.04
N CYS A 210 20.37 26.28 -12.63
CA CYS A 210 20.15 26.30 -14.07
C CYS A 210 19.56 27.65 -14.57
N LEU A 211 18.92 28.43 -13.70
CA LEU A 211 18.30 29.72 -14.07
C LEU A 211 19.29 30.91 -14.03
N ASP A 212 20.45 30.74 -13.41
CA ASP A 212 21.42 31.80 -13.12
C ASP A 212 22.70 31.69 -14.00
N GLU A 213 22.53 31.40 -15.30
CA GLU A 213 23.59 31.28 -16.34
C GLU A 213 24.40 29.97 -16.41
N TYR A 214 24.52 29.17 -15.35
CA TYR A 214 25.30 27.91 -15.34
C TYR A 214 24.54 26.67 -15.84
N TRP A 215 23.79 26.79 -16.93
CA TRP A 215 22.92 25.72 -17.42
C TRP A 215 23.69 24.44 -17.81
N TYR A 216 24.87 24.56 -18.43
CA TYR A 216 25.65 23.41 -18.89
C TYR A 216 26.12 22.51 -17.73
N TYR A 217 26.73 23.11 -16.71
CA TYR A 217 27.18 22.37 -15.52
C TYR A 217 26.00 21.81 -14.72
N SER A 218 24.90 22.59 -14.62
CA SER A 218 23.70 22.17 -13.90
C SER A 218 23.04 20.96 -14.55
N VAL A 219 22.93 20.93 -15.88
CA VAL A 219 22.37 19.78 -16.62
C VAL A 219 23.25 18.54 -16.46
N PHE A 220 24.57 18.68 -16.52
CA PHE A 220 25.49 17.56 -16.27
C PHE A 220 25.36 17.03 -14.84
N THR A 221 25.33 17.91 -13.84
CA THR A 221 25.13 17.52 -12.43
C THR A 221 23.77 16.85 -12.22
N LEU A 222 22.70 17.33 -12.85
CA LEU A 222 21.38 16.71 -12.79
C LEU A 222 21.40 15.29 -13.37
N PHE A 223 22.04 15.10 -14.52
CA PHE A 223 22.21 13.78 -15.12
C PHE A 223 23.00 12.82 -14.20
N MET A 224 24.13 13.28 -13.66
CA MET A 224 24.95 12.49 -12.73
C MET A 224 24.16 12.09 -11.47
N LEU A 225 23.34 12.99 -10.93
CA LEU A 225 22.49 12.74 -9.78
C LEU A 225 21.45 11.65 -10.08
N ILE A 226 20.74 11.75 -11.20
CA ILE A 226 19.75 10.75 -11.62
C ILE A 226 20.42 9.39 -11.89
N ALA A 227 21.57 9.37 -12.57
CA ALA A 227 22.32 8.16 -12.84
C ALA A 227 22.77 7.47 -11.54
N PHE A 228 23.26 8.24 -10.57
CA PHE A 228 23.66 7.72 -9.27
C PHE A 228 22.49 7.04 -8.54
N GLU A 229 21.33 7.70 -8.44
CA GLU A 229 20.15 7.09 -7.80
C GLU A 229 19.64 5.86 -8.56
N ALA A 230 19.69 5.88 -9.90
CA ALA A 230 19.35 4.71 -10.71
C ALA A 230 20.28 3.52 -10.40
N THR A 231 21.58 3.74 -10.23
CA THR A 231 22.54 2.68 -9.85
C THR A 231 22.25 2.12 -8.45
N LEU A 232 21.88 2.97 -7.49
CA LEU A 232 21.50 2.54 -6.14
C LEU A 232 20.23 1.68 -6.16
N VAL A 233 19.21 2.10 -6.90
CA VAL A 233 17.97 1.32 -7.07
C VAL A 233 18.26 -0.03 -7.73
N GLN A 234 19.11 -0.05 -8.76
CA GLN A 234 19.52 -1.28 -9.42
C GLN A 234 20.23 -2.25 -8.47
N GLN A 235 21.12 -1.73 -7.61
CA GLN A 235 21.80 -2.52 -6.60
C GLN A 235 20.80 -3.07 -5.56
N GLN A 236 19.87 -2.24 -5.10
CA GLN A 236 18.83 -2.66 -4.16
C GLN A 236 17.94 -3.78 -4.74
N LEU A 237 17.53 -3.68 -6.01
CA LEU A 237 16.76 -4.72 -6.68
C LEU A 237 17.53 -6.04 -6.81
N ARG A 238 18.82 -5.96 -7.13
CA ARG A 238 19.68 -7.15 -7.22
C ARG A 238 19.72 -7.90 -5.88
N ASN A 239 19.92 -7.17 -4.78
CA ASN A 239 19.95 -7.75 -3.44
C ASN A 239 18.61 -8.43 -3.09
N MET A 240 17.48 -7.80 -3.39
CA MET A 240 16.15 -8.39 -3.17
C MET A 240 15.92 -9.64 -4.04
N ALA A 241 16.41 -9.63 -5.27
CA ALA A 241 16.33 -10.79 -6.16
C ALA A 241 17.19 -11.97 -5.67
N GLU A 242 18.34 -11.70 -5.05
CA GLU A 242 19.19 -12.72 -4.44
C GLU A 242 18.51 -13.34 -3.20
N ILE A 243 17.92 -12.52 -2.32
CA ILE A 243 17.15 -13.00 -1.16
C ILE A 243 15.98 -13.89 -1.61
N ARG A 244 15.23 -13.48 -2.64
CA ARG A 244 14.13 -14.31 -3.18
C ARG A 244 14.61 -15.68 -3.68
N LYS A 245 15.81 -15.75 -4.27
CA LYS A 245 16.39 -17.02 -4.75
C LYS A 245 16.82 -17.95 -3.61
N MET A 246 17.05 -17.42 -2.41
CA MET A 246 17.35 -18.21 -1.20
C MET A 246 16.10 -18.83 -0.58
N GLY A 247 14.89 -18.50 -1.05
CA GLY A 247 13.65 -19.07 -0.53
C GLY A 247 13.53 -20.58 -0.75
N ASN A 248 12.86 -21.27 0.17
CA ASN A 248 12.60 -22.70 0.08
C ASN A 248 11.70 -23.02 -1.11
N LYS A 249 12.17 -23.91 -2.00
CA LYS A 249 11.33 -24.44 -3.08
C LYS A 249 10.37 -25.48 -2.51
N PRO A 250 9.10 -25.54 -2.99
CA PRO A 250 8.18 -26.60 -2.64
C PRO A 250 8.77 -27.97 -2.97
N TYR A 251 8.59 -28.94 -2.08
CA TYR A 251 9.03 -30.32 -2.27
C TYR A 251 7.88 -31.28 -1.93
N LEU A 252 8.02 -32.55 -2.32
CA LEU A 252 7.00 -33.56 -2.06
C LEU A 252 7.08 -34.07 -0.62
N ILE A 253 5.95 -34.04 0.09
CA ILE A 253 5.78 -34.58 1.44
C ILE A 253 4.59 -35.55 1.48
N GLN A 254 4.67 -36.55 2.37
CA GLN A 254 3.59 -37.52 2.59
C GLN A 254 2.54 -36.92 3.52
N VAL A 255 1.29 -36.91 3.06
CA VAL A 255 0.14 -36.35 3.77
C VAL A 255 -1.01 -37.34 3.77
N TYR A 256 -1.74 -37.41 4.87
CA TYR A 256 -2.89 -38.29 5.02
C TYR A 256 -4.18 -37.55 4.65
N ARG A 257 -4.74 -37.85 3.47
CA ARG A 257 -5.99 -37.29 2.94
C ARG A 257 -6.84 -38.42 2.34
N ASN A 258 -8.16 -38.32 2.40
CA ASN A 258 -9.07 -39.34 1.83
C ASN A 258 -8.77 -40.77 2.31
N ARG A 259 -8.44 -40.91 3.60
CA ARG A 259 -8.09 -42.20 4.25
C ARG A 259 -6.87 -42.91 3.67
N LYS A 260 -6.03 -42.21 2.88
CA LYS A 260 -4.83 -42.78 2.25
C LYS A 260 -3.65 -41.83 2.39
N TRP A 261 -2.45 -42.40 2.36
CA TRP A 261 -1.21 -41.62 2.28
C TRP A 261 -0.94 -41.22 0.84
N LEU A 262 -0.83 -39.92 0.61
CA LEU A 262 -0.59 -39.32 -0.71
C LEU A 262 0.63 -38.40 -0.63
N LYS A 263 1.40 -38.35 -1.72
CA LYS A 263 2.48 -37.37 -1.87
C LYS A 263 1.91 -36.09 -2.49
N ILE A 264 1.98 -34.99 -1.77
CA ILE A 264 1.59 -33.66 -2.26
C ILE A 264 2.76 -32.69 -2.09
N MET A 265 2.67 -31.53 -2.73
CA MET A 265 3.69 -30.50 -2.60
C MET A 265 3.48 -29.67 -1.33
N THR A 266 4.56 -29.16 -0.73
CA THR A 266 4.51 -28.37 0.52
C THR A 266 3.63 -27.11 0.43
N ASP A 267 3.44 -26.57 -0.77
CA ASP A 267 2.61 -25.39 -1.04
C ASP A 267 1.10 -25.67 -1.02
N GLU A 268 0.71 -26.94 -1.08
CA GLU A 268 -0.69 -27.38 -1.01
C GLU A 268 -1.12 -27.82 0.40
N LEU A 269 -0.22 -27.67 1.39
CA LEU A 269 -0.54 -27.97 2.79
C LEU A 269 -1.58 -27.01 3.34
N LEU A 270 -2.52 -27.57 4.10
CA LEU A 270 -3.59 -26.83 4.76
C LEU A 270 -3.52 -27.06 6.28
N PRO A 271 -3.96 -26.09 7.10
CA PRO A 271 -4.09 -26.31 8.54
C PRO A 271 -4.97 -27.53 8.84
N GLY A 272 -4.51 -28.44 9.69
CA GLY A 272 -5.22 -29.68 10.03
C GLY A 272 -4.82 -30.92 9.22
N ASP A 273 -3.94 -30.77 8.22
CA ASP A 273 -3.32 -31.92 7.56
C ASP A 273 -2.42 -32.73 8.51
N ILE A 274 -2.45 -34.05 8.36
CA ILE A 274 -1.51 -34.95 9.03
C ILE A 274 -0.37 -35.24 8.06
N VAL A 275 0.83 -34.83 8.42
CA VAL A 275 2.04 -34.97 7.58
C VAL A 275 3.02 -35.95 8.22
N SER A 276 3.73 -36.70 7.38
CA SER A 276 4.86 -37.54 7.82
C SER A 276 6.17 -36.83 7.47
N ILE A 277 6.92 -36.46 8.51
CA ILE A 277 8.20 -35.77 8.39
C ILE A 277 9.31 -36.83 8.37
N VAL A 278 10.03 -36.90 7.27
CA VAL A 278 11.25 -37.72 7.14
C VAL A 278 12.48 -36.90 7.53
N ARG A 279 13.51 -37.57 8.03
CA ARG A 279 14.76 -36.96 8.48
C ARG A 279 15.66 -36.56 7.30
#